data_AF-A0A962QEM4-F1
#
_entry.id   AF-A0A962QEM4-F1
#
_cell.length_a   1.000
_cell.length_b   1.000
_cell.length_c   1.000
_cell.angle_alpha   90.00
_cell.angle_beta   90.00
_cell.angle_gamma   90.00
#
_symmetry.space_group_name_H-M   'P 1'
#
loop_
_entity.id
_entity.type
_entity.pdbx_description
1 polymer ?
#
loop_
_entity_poly.entity_id
_entity_poly.type
_entity_poly.pdbx_seq_one_letter_code
_entity_poly.pdbx_strand_id
1 'polypeptide(L)'
;MSRRWNRSNRTALVEVCCIGNEPPPGMIAMRTISALFALLMACSGIAVSAEQQAFHAAGKKLYRTHCIHCHGNGFHIFALHERATFRQLVRQGSGLMPAFGERLDDPELDRLWNYLRAQRTQTAAD
;
A
#
# COMPACT_ATOMS: atom_id res chain seq x y z
N MET A 1 -23.08 -18.07 -27.05
CA MET A 1 -21.61 -18.04 -26.94
C MET A 1 -21.27 -17.59 -25.53
N SER A 2 -21.04 -18.55 -24.63
CA SER A 2 -20.90 -18.34 -23.20
C SER A 2 -19.71 -19.14 -22.71
N ARG A 3 -18.64 -18.48 -22.25
CA ARG A 3 -17.52 -19.18 -21.59
C ARG A 3 -17.68 -19.02 -20.08
N ARG A 4 -18.42 -19.97 -19.51
CA ARG A 4 -18.49 -20.28 -18.09
C ARG A 4 -17.19 -21.00 -17.72
N TRP A 5 -16.30 -20.35 -16.99
CA TRP A 5 -15.13 -21.01 -16.38
C TRP A 5 -15.52 -21.48 -14.98
N ASN A 6 -15.69 -22.80 -14.85
CA ASN A 6 -15.73 -23.52 -13.58
C ASN A 6 -14.71 -24.66 -13.69
N ARG A 7 -13.64 -24.61 -12.88
CA ARG A 7 -12.88 -25.80 -12.47
C ARG A 7 -12.20 -25.53 -11.14
N SER A 8 -12.86 -26.02 -10.09
CA SER A 8 -12.32 -26.37 -8.79
C SER A 8 -11.08 -27.28 -8.85
N ASN A 9 -10.21 -27.11 -7.85
CA ASN A 9 -9.26 -28.07 -7.29
C ASN A 9 -8.44 -28.95 -8.25
N ARG A 10 -7.16 -28.62 -8.38
CA ARG A 10 -6.07 -29.60 -8.45
C ARG A 10 -4.83 -29.02 -7.78
N THR A 11 -4.59 -29.51 -6.58
CA THR A 11 -3.29 -29.76 -5.95
C THR A 11 -2.13 -29.74 -6.95
N ALA A 12 -1.34 -28.68 -6.92
CA ALA A 12 0.02 -28.68 -7.44
C ALA A 12 0.95 -29.08 -6.28
N LEU A 13 1.04 -30.39 -6.05
CA LEU A 13 2.23 -30.99 -5.46
C LEU A 13 3.31 -30.90 -6.56
N VAL A 14 4.15 -29.88 -6.49
CA VAL A 14 5.43 -29.89 -7.21
C VAL A 14 6.45 -30.50 -6.25
N GLU A 15 6.53 -31.82 -6.36
CA GLU A 15 7.77 -32.59 -6.52
C GLU A 15 9.05 -31.90 -6.01
N VAL A 16 9.40 -32.21 -4.76
CA VAL A 16 10.76 -32.04 -4.24
C VAL A 16 11.62 -33.14 -4.86
N CYS A 17 12.29 -32.81 -5.96
CA CYS A 17 13.42 -33.59 -6.46
C CYS A 17 14.60 -33.45 -5.50
N CYS A 18 15.09 -34.60 -5.04
CA CYS A 18 16.33 -34.88 -4.35
C CYS A 18 17.45 -33.82 -4.50
N ILE A 19 17.86 -33.19 -3.39
CA ILE A 19 19.27 -32.85 -3.17
C ILE A 19 19.67 -33.52 -1.86
N GLY A 20 20.15 -34.76 -1.96
CA GLY A 20 21.05 -35.32 -0.98
C GLY A 20 22.38 -34.58 -1.11
N ASN A 21 22.72 -33.77 -0.12
CA ASN A 21 24.05 -33.21 0.04
C ASN A 21 24.39 -33.27 1.53
N GLU A 22 25.16 -34.28 1.93
CA GLU A 22 25.66 -34.41 3.30
C GLU A 22 26.72 -33.32 3.55
N PRO A 23 26.56 -32.47 4.57
CA PRO A 23 27.54 -31.41 4.85
C PRO A 23 28.74 -31.97 5.65
N PRO A 24 29.98 -31.51 5.38
CA PRO A 24 31.16 -31.91 6.16
C PRO A 24 31.09 -31.38 7.61
N PRO A 25 31.72 -32.08 8.57
CA PRO A 25 31.71 -31.72 9.99
C PRO A 25 32.54 -30.46 10.23
N GLY A 26 31.86 -29.31 10.31
CA GLY A 26 32.48 -28.01 10.60
C GLY A 26 31.55 -26.79 10.49
N MET A 27 30.38 -26.92 9.85
CA MET A 27 29.44 -25.80 9.60
C MET A 27 28.14 -25.86 10.44
N ILE A 28 28.20 -26.27 11.70
CA ILE A 28 26.99 -26.32 12.55
C ILE A 28 26.65 -24.92 13.10
N ALA A 29 27.63 -24.03 13.26
CA ALA A 29 27.45 -22.70 13.83
C ALA A 29 26.75 -21.68 12.89
N MET A 30 26.77 -21.89 11.56
CA MET A 30 26.22 -20.96 10.57
C MET A 30 24.75 -21.26 10.20
N ARG A 31 24.30 -22.50 10.44
CA ARG A 31 22.98 -23.00 10.01
C ARG A 31 21.85 -22.61 10.97
N THR A 32 22.16 -22.43 12.25
CA THR A 32 21.19 -22.00 13.27
C THR A 32 20.76 -20.55 13.07
N ILE A 33 21.69 -19.66 12.70
CA ILE A 33 21.41 -18.25 12.41
C ILE A 33 20.44 -18.10 11.22
N SER A 34 20.62 -18.92 10.18
CA SER A 34 19.78 -18.89 8.97
C SER A 34 18.34 -19.36 9.24
N ALA A 35 18.16 -20.37 10.09
CA ALA A 35 16.84 -20.86 10.47
C ALA A 35 16.08 -19.85 11.36
N LEU A 36 16.78 -19.14 12.26
CA LEU A 36 16.21 -18.07 13.08
C LEU A 36 15.79 -16.86 12.24
N PHE A 37 16.60 -16.47 11.24
CA PHE A 37 16.28 -15.35 10.35
C PHE A 37 15.07 -15.66 9.44
N ALA A 38 14.95 -16.90 8.96
CA ALA A 38 13.80 -17.35 8.19
C ALA A 38 12.50 -17.39 9.02
N LEU A 39 12.59 -17.80 10.29
CA LEU A 39 11.44 -17.81 11.21
C LEU A 39 10.99 -16.39 11.60
N LEU A 40 11.93 -15.44 11.75
CA LEU A 40 11.64 -14.02 12.00
C LEU A 40 10.97 -13.33 10.80
N MET A 41 11.38 -13.67 9.57
CA MET A 41 10.76 -13.12 8.35
C MET A 41 9.33 -13.62 8.11
N ALA A 42 8.99 -14.84 8.55
CA ALA A 42 7.64 -15.38 8.40
C ALA A 42 6.58 -14.66 9.25
N CYS A 43 6.97 -13.98 10.33
CA CYS A 43 6.05 -13.25 11.23
C CYS A 43 5.88 -11.76 10.91
N SER A 44 6.58 -11.22 9.90
CA SER A 44 6.60 -9.77 9.63
C SER A 44 5.44 -9.28 8.74
N GLY A 45 4.48 -10.15 8.42
CA GLY A 45 3.28 -9.79 7.67
C GLY A 45 2.31 -8.98 8.52
N ILE A 46 2.48 -7.65 8.56
CA ILE A 46 1.53 -6.74 9.22
C ILE A 46 0.22 -6.81 8.43
N ALA A 47 -0.77 -7.56 8.94
CA ALA A 47 -2.11 -7.53 8.43
C ALA A 47 -2.69 -6.13 8.67
N VAL A 48 -2.80 -5.32 7.61
CA VAL A 48 -3.51 -4.03 7.68
C VAL A 48 -4.96 -4.31 8.10
N SER A 49 -5.41 -3.64 9.15
CA SER A 49 -6.80 -3.74 9.62
C SER A 49 -7.79 -3.33 8.52
N ALA A 50 -8.95 -3.98 8.47
CA ALA A 50 -10.05 -3.62 7.59
C ALA A 50 -10.46 -2.14 7.73
N GLU A 51 -10.37 -1.59 8.95
CA GLU A 51 -10.63 -0.18 9.22
C GLU A 51 -9.65 0.74 8.49
N GLN A 52 -8.36 0.39 8.51
CA GLN A 52 -7.32 1.17 7.83
C GLN A 52 -7.49 1.13 6.32
N GLN A 53 -7.88 -0.02 5.76
CA GLN A 53 -8.23 -0.15 4.35
C GLN A 53 -9.44 0.72 3.99
N ALA A 54 -10.49 0.71 4.81
CA ALA A 54 -11.68 1.53 4.60
C ALA A 54 -11.35 3.03 4.65
N PHE A 55 -10.50 3.44 5.60
CA PHE A 55 -10.03 4.82 5.73
C PHE A 55 -9.28 5.28 4.46
N HIS A 56 -8.34 4.47 3.97
CA HIS A 56 -7.61 4.74 2.74
C HIS A 56 -8.52 4.75 1.50
N ALA A 57 -9.48 3.82 1.41
CA ALA A 57 -10.44 3.75 0.32
C ALA A 57 -11.36 4.99 0.27
N ALA A 58 -11.78 5.49 1.43
CA ALA A 58 -12.56 6.72 1.53
C ALA A 58 -11.75 7.93 1.02
N GLY A 59 -10.47 8.03 1.39
CA GLY A 59 -9.56 9.06 0.86
C GLY A 59 -9.41 8.99 -0.66
N LYS A 60 -9.25 7.79 -1.22
CA LYS A 60 -9.22 7.56 -2.67
C LYS A 60 -10.50 8.04 -3.36
N LYS A 61 -11.66 7.78 -2.76
CA LYS A 61 -12.96 8.23 -3.30
C LYS A 61 -13.07 9.75 -3.32
N LEU A 62 -12.69 10.42 -2.24
CA LEU A 62 -12.67 11.89 -2.17
C LEU A 62 -11.76 12.48 -3.26
N TYR A 63 -10.55 11.95 -3.41
CA TYR A 63 -9.61 12.38 -4.45
C TYR A 63 -10.20 12.26 -5.86
N ARG A 64 -10.81 11.11 -6.17
CA ARG A 64 -11.46 10.88 -7.47
C ARG A 64 -12.66 11.77 -7.72
N THR A 65 -13.31 12.26 -6.67
CA THR A 65 -14.52 13.07 -6.80
C THR A 65 -14.17 14.55 -6.97
N HIS A 66 -13.12 15.02 -6.31
CA HIS A 66 -12.84 16.45 -6.20
C HIS A 66 -11.53 16.90 -6.84
N CYS A 67 -10.53 16.02 -6.94
CA CYS A 67 -9.16 16.41 -7.26
C CYS A 67 -8.68 15.91 -8.64
N ILE A 68 -9.20 14.77 -9.11
CA ILE A 68 -8.72 14.09 -10.33
C ILE A 68 -8.80 14.94 -11.60
N HIS A 69 -9.77 15.86 -11.68
CA HIS A 69 -9.97 16.68 -12.87
C HIS A 69 -8.79 17.61 -13.17
N CYS A 70 -8.08 18.06 -12.14
CA CYS A 70 -6.91 18.93 -12.30
C CYS A 70 -5.59 18.19 -12.01
N HIS A 71 -5.60 17.21 -11.09
CA HIS A 71 -4.38 16.51 -10.68
C HIS A 71 -4.15 15.18 -11.41
N GLY A 72 -5.14 14.65 -12.16
CA GLY A 72 -5.02 13.36 -12.82
C GLY A 72 -4.99 12.18 -11.83
N ASN A 73 -4.44 11.05 -12.26
CA ASN A 73 -4.41 9.81 -11.47
C ASN A 73 -3.33 9.78 -10.36
N GLY A 74 -2.52 10.83 -10.24
CA GLY A 74 -1.44 10.90 -9.27
C GLY A 74 -1.18 12.33 -8.85
N PHE A 75 -1.05 12.56 -7.54
CA PHE A 75 -0.70 13.89 -7.04
C PHE A 75 0.83 14.05 -7.06
N HIS A 76 1.37 14.65 -8.12
CA HIS A 76 2.82 14.82 -8.33
C HIS A 76 3.41 16.07 -7.66
N ILE A 77 2.68 16.76 -6.78
CA ILE A 77 3.22 17.93 -6.10
C ILE A 77 4.15 17.47 -4.97
N PHE A 78 5.45 17.65 -5.19
CA PHE A 78 6.55 17.39 -4.25
C PHE A 78 6.43 18.16 -2.90
N ALA A 79 5.47 19.08 -2.77
CA ALA A 79 5.34 20.01 -1.64
C ALA A 79 4.49 19.49 -0.46
N LEU A 80 3.98 18.25 -0.45
CA LEU A 80 3.22 17.73 0.69
C LEU A 80 4.14 17.34 1.88
N HIS A 81 4.91 18.26 2.43
CA HIS A 81 5.75 17.94 3.59
C HIS A 81 4.94 17.83 4.89
N GLU A 82 3.97 18.72 5.08
CA GLU A 82 3.25 18.83 6.36
C GLU A 82 1.73 18.74 6.19
N ARG A 83 1.09 17.99 7.10
CA ARG A 83 -0.36 17.78 7.10
C ARG A 83 -1.13 19.08 7.33
N ALA A 84 -0.62 19.96 8.19
CA ALA A 84 -1.24 21.24 8.49
C ALA A 84 -1.26 22.14 7.25
N THR A 85 -0.13 22.26 6.56
CA THR A 85 0.00 23.02 5.31
C THR A 85 -0.92 22.47 4.22
N PHE A 86 -1.00 21.15 4.07
CA PHE A 86 -1.98 20.53 3.18
C PHE A 86 -3.42 20.92 3.53
N ARG A 87 -3.80 20.80 4.80
CA ARG A 87 -5.15 21.14 5.26
C ARG A 87 -5.46 22.59 4.95
N GLN A 88 -4.52 23.50 5.21
CA GLN A 88 -4.69 24.91 4.92
C GLN A 88 -4.88 25.16 3.41
N LEU A 89 -4.02 24.61 2.56
CA LEU A 89 -4.10 24.78 1.10
C LEU A 89 -5.39 24.22 0.51
N VAL A 90 -5.85 23.06 0.97
CA VAL A 90 -7.12 22.48 0.48
C VAL A 90 -8.31 23.28 0.98
N ARG A 91 -8.27 23.76 2.24
CA ARG A 91 -9.36 24.57 2.80
C ARG A 91 -9.48 25.92 2.10
N GLN A 92 -8.36 26.60 1.87
CA GLN A 92 -8.31 27.96 1.33
C GLN A 92 -8.27 28.01 -0.20
N GLY A 93 -7.85 26.92 -0.84
CA GLY A 93 -7.49 26.94 -2.26
C GLY A 93 -6.16 27.65 -2.50
N SER A 94 -5.64 27.55 -3.72
CA SER A 94 -4.44 28.26 -4.14
C SER A 94 -4.37 28.37 -5.66
N GLY A 95 -4.21 29.60 -6.16
CA GLY A 95 -4.18 29.87 -7.61
C GLY A 95 -5.45 29.37 -8.30
N LEU A 96 -5.29 28.35 -9.15
CA LEU A 96 -6.41 27.72 -9.89
C LEU A 96 -7.11 26.61 -9.09
N MET A 97 -6.58 26.21 -7.93
CA MET A 97 -7.19 25.21 -7.07
C MET A 97 -8.29 25.88 -6.21
N PRO A 98 -9.56 25.44 -6.32
CA PRO A 98 -10.64 26.03 -5.54
C PRO A 98 -10.52 25.72 -4.05
N ALA A 99 -11.17 26.54 -3.23
CA ALA A 99 -11.31 26.31 -1.80
C ALA A 99 -12.30 25.16 -1.52
N PHE A 100 -11.94 24.23 -0.64
CA PHE A 100 -12.79 23.13 -0.22
C PHE A 100 -13.21 23.21 1.26
N GLY A 101 -12.88 24.29 1.96
CA GLY A 101 -13.11 24.39 3.42
C GLY A 101 -14.56 24.25 3.86
N GLU A 102 -15.52 24.62 3.00
CA GLU A 102 -16.97 24.46 3.25
C GLU A 102 -17.52 23.11 2.77
N ARG A 103 -16.75 22.37 1.96
CA ARG A 103 -17.18 21.13 1.30
C ARG A 103 -16.61 19.88 1.95
N LEU A 104 -15.45 20.00 2.61
CA LEU A 104 -14.73 18.91 3.25
C LEU A 104 -14.46 19.23 4.71
N ASP A 105 -14.83 18.31 5.60
CA ASP A 105 -14.54 18.41 7.02
C ASP A 105 -13.12 17.91 7.37
N ASP A 106 -12.72 18.09 8.63
CA ASP A 106 -11.39 17.67 9.09
C ASP A 106 -11.13 16.16 8.95
N PRO A 107 -12.06 15.26 9.36
CA PRO A 107 -11.95 13.83 9.10
C PRO A 107 -11.79 13.46 7.62
N GLU A 108 -12.52 14.10 6.72
CA GLU A 108 -12.41 13.88 5.27
C GLU A 108 -11.05 14.32 4.73
N LEU A 109 -10.54 15.46 5.18
CA LEU A 109 -9.20 15.93 4.85
C LEU A 109 -8.11 15.00 5.38
N ASP A 110 -8.30 14.39 6.55
CA ASP A 110 -7.36 13.40 7.10
C ASP A 110 -7.36 12.09 6.29
N ARG A 111 -8.52 11.63 5.82
CA ARG A 111 -8.64 10.48 4.89
C ARG A 111 -7.92 10.77 3.57
N LEU A 112 -8.14 11.96 3.02
CA LEU A 112 -7.48 12.40 1.79
C LEU A 112 -5.96 12.48 1.96
N TRP A 113 -5.47 13.05 3.06
CA TRP A 113 -4.05 13.11 3.38
C TRP A 113 -3.41 11.72 3.47
N ASN A 114 -4.07 10.77 4.13
CA ASN A 114 -3.56 9.40 4.25
C ASN A 114 -3.41 8.72 2.87
N TYR A 115 -4.42 8.86 2.01
CA TYR A 115 -4.37 8.35 0.64
C TYR A 115 -3.21 8.95 -0.17
N LEU A 116 -3.03 10.27 -0.12
CA LEU A 116 -1.96 10.97 -0.87
C LEU A 116 -0.55 10.60 -0.39
N ARG A 117 -0.36 10.36 0.91
CA ARG A 117 0.92 9.87 1.43
C ARG A 117 1.24 8.45 0.94
N ALA A 118 0.24 7.58 0.89
CA ALA A 118 0.43 6.21 0.42
C ALA A 118 0.76 6.15 -1.09
N GLN A 119 0.29 7.12 -1.90
CA GLN A 119 0.68 7.20 -3.31
C GLN A 119 2.16 7.54 -3.49
N ARG A 120 2.73 8.43 -2.67
CA ARG A 120 4.15 8.83 -2.77
C ARG A 120 5.11 7.66 -2.58
N THR A 121 4.74 6.68 -1.78
CA THR A 121 5.54 5.47 -1.58
C THR A 121 5.38 4.45 -2.71
N GLN A 122 4.27 4.49 -3.47
CA GLN A 122 4.00 3.57 -4.58
C GLN A 122 4.77 3.96 -5.83
N THR A 123 4.89 5.26 -6.14
CA THR A 123 5.64 5.74 -7.32
C THR A 123 7.16 5.60 -7.20
N ALA A 124 7.69 5.14 -6.06
CA ALA A 124 9.12 4.84 -5.87
C ALA A 124 9.45 3.35 -6.09
N ALA A 125 8.44 2.51 -6.29
CA ALA A 125 8.57 1.07 -6.46
C ALA A 125 8.34 0.59 -7.92
N ASP A 126 7.98 1.51 -8.82
CA ASP A 126 7.83 1.32 -10.26
C ASP A 126 8.93 2.08 -11.02
#